data_AF-A0A1W9QHH4-F1
#
_entry.id   AF-A0A1W9QHH4-F1
#
_cell.length_a   1.000
_cell.length_b   1.000
_cell.length_c   1.000
_cell.angle_alpha   90.00
_cell.angle_beta   90.00
_cell.angle_gamma   90.00
#
_symmetry.space_group_name_H-M   'P 1'
#
loop_
_entity.id
_entity.type
_entity.pdbx_description
1 polymer ?
#
loop_
_entity_poly.entity_id
_entity_poly.type
_entity_poly.pdbx_seq_one_letter_code
_entity_poly.pdbx_strand_id
1 'polypeptide(L)'
;MERTGLSERSLQRRFRQTTGLSPLEYLHAIRIEEAKQMLETTDDPVEAIALEVGYEDAAFFGRLFKRKVGMTPAQYRKRFAGLRRELKRAIGAERAS
;
A
#
# COMPACT_ATOMS: atom_id res chain seq x y z
N MET A 1 0.93 21.27 -11.81
CA MET A 1 0.45 21.17 -10.42
C MET A 1 0.51 22.56 -9.77
N GLU A 2 -0.49 23.40 -10.01
CA GLU A 2 -0.63 24.72 -9.35
C GLU A 2 -2.00 24.78 -8.68
N ARG A 3 -2.12 24.43 -7.39
CA ARG A 3 -3.38 24.65 -6.62
C ARG A 3 -3.20 24.97 -5.13
N THR A 4 -2.01 25.36 -4.67
CA THR A 4 -1.85 25.91 -3.32
C THR A 4 -0.87 27.07 -3.40
N GLY A 5 -1.26 28.28 -3.00
CA GLY A 5 -0.39 29.47 -2.97
C GLY A 5 0.76 29.41 -1.94
N LEU A 6 1.24 28.21 -1.62
CA LEU A 6 2.33 27.94 -0.70
C LEU A 6 3.54 27.47 -1.52
N SER A 7 4.71 28.03 -1.24
CA SER A 7 5.96 27.45 -1.74
C SER A 7 6.10 26.01 -1.25
N GLU A 8 6.72 25.15 -2.05
CA GLU A 8 6.94 23.72 -1.76
C GLU A 8 7.54 23.51 -0.35
N ARG A 9 8.48 24.39 0.06
CA ARG A 9 9.09 24.40 1.39
C ARG A 9 8.10 24.69 2.52
N SER A 10 7.14 25.60 2.30
CA SER A 10 6.10 25.95 3.27
C SER A 10 5.09 24.81 3.44
N LEU A 11 4.74 24.14 2.33
CA LEU A 11 3.89 22.96 2.33
C LEU A 11 4.55 21.80 3.08
N GLN A 12 5.81 21.48 2.76
CA GLN A 12 6.57 20.42 3.44
C GLN A 12 6.68 20.66 4.94
N ARG A 13 6.99 21.90 5.37
CA ARG A 13 7.11 22.24 6.80
C ARG A 13 5.79 22.07 7.53
N ARG A 14 4.69 22.63 6.99
CA ARG A 14 3.35 22.52 7.60
C ARG A 14 2.89 21.06 7.65
N PHE A 15 3.08 20.31 6.57
CA PHE A 15 2.70 18.90 6.51
C PHE A 15 3.44 18.06 7.56
N ARG A 16 4.75 18.28 7.72
CA ARG A 16 5.56 17.59 8.73
C ARG A 16 5.20 18.00 10.15
N GLN A 17 4.87 19.27 10.39
CA GLN A 17 4.39 19.73 11.69
C GLN A 17 3.07 19.07 12.11
N THR A 18 2.21 18.71 11.15
CA THR A 18 0.92 18.06 11.43
C THR A 18 1.01 16.54 11.50
N THR A 19 1.81 15.90 10.62
CA THR A 19 1.83 14.43 10.47
C THR A 19 3.09 13.75 11.02
N GLY A 20 4.13 14.51 11.34
CA GLY A 20 5.47 13.99 11.67
C GLY A 20 6.27 13.49 10.47
N LEU A 21 5.65 13.34 9.31
CA LEU A 21 6.24 12.78 8.09
C LEU A 21 6.38 13.85 7.00
N SER A 22 7.31 13.64 6.06
CA SER A 22 7.26 14.38 4.80
C SER A 22 6.06 13.94 3.96
N PRO A 23 5.55 14.82 3.06
CA PRO A 23 4.47 14.45 2.14
C PRO A 23 4.76 13.16 1.33
N LEU A 24 6.00 12.98 0.89
CA LEU A 24 6.42 11.80 0.13
C LEU A 24 6.40 10.53 0.98
N GLU A 25 6.86 10.59 2.23
CA GLU A 25 6.80 9.43 3.14
C GLU A 25 5.37 9.03 3.44
N TYR A 26 4.48 10.01 3.61
CA TYR A 26 3.07 9.78 3.81
C TYR A 26 2.41 9.15 2.57
N LEU A 27 2.73 9.65 1.38
CA LEU A 27 2.27 9.06 0.12
C LEU A 27 2.75 7.61 -0.03
N HIS A 28 4.01 7.33 0.28
CA HIS A 28 4.53 5.96 0.30
C HIS A 28 3.76 5.07 1.28
N ALA A 29 3.43 5.57 2.48
CA ALA A 29 2.67 4.80 3.46
C ALA A 29 1.28 4.42 2.91
N ILE A 30 0.53 5.39 2.36
CA ILE A 30 -0.79 5.14 1.77
C ILE A 30 -0.71 4.10 0.65
N ARG A 31 0.22 4.28 -0.29
CA ARG A 31 0.36 3.36 -1.44
C ARG A 31 0.74 1.94 -1.02
N ILE A 32 1.56 1.81 0.03
CA ILE A 32 1.91 0.50 0.58
C ILE A 32 0.71 -0.18 1.23
N GLU A 33 -0.13 0.55 1.98
CA GLU A 33 -1.34 -0.03 2.56
C GLU A 33 -2.34 -0.46 1.48
N GLU A 34 -2.53 0.35 0.43
CA GLU A 34 -3.38 -0.04 -0.70
C GLU A 34 -2.85 -1.29 -1.41
N ALA A 35 -1.54 -1.35 -1.66
CA ALA A 35 -0.91 -2.52 -2.26
C ALA A 35 -1.09 -3.79 -1.42
N LYS A 36 -0.99 -3.70 -0.08
CA LYS A 36 -1.27 -4.85 0.82
C LYS A 36 -2.70 -5.34 0.65
N GLN A 37 -3.67 -4.43 0.63
CA GLN A 37 -5.08 -4.77 0.45
C GLN A 37 -5.30 -5.49 -0.88
N MET A 38 -4.74 -4.99 -1.99
CA MET A 38 -4.83 -5.64 -3.29
C MET A 38 -4.17 -7.03 -3.26
N LEU A 39 -2.96 -7.14 -2.71
CA LEU A 39 -2.24 -8.43 -2.58
C LEU A 39 -3.02 -9.48 -1.78
N GLU A 40 -3.87 -9.07 -0.85
CA GLU A 40 -4.71 -9.97 -0.04
C GLU A 40 -6.05 -10.32 -0.67
N THR A 41 -6.56 -9.48 -1.57
CA THR A 41 -7.95 -9.56 -2.06
C THR A 41 -8.07 -9.92 -3.53
N THR A 42 -7.03 -9.72 -4.32
CA THR A 42 -7.00 -10.00 -5.76
C THR A 42 -5.86 -10.96 -6.10
N ASP A 43 -5.94 -11.54 -7.30
CA ASP A 43 -4.89 -12.37 -7.87
C ASP A 43 -4.05 -11.61 -8.92
N ASP A 44 -4.16 -10.28 -8.98
CA ASP A 44 -3.49 -9.44 -9.99
C ASP A 44 -1.96 -9.61 -9.95
N PRO A 45 -1.24 -9.53 -11.08
CA PRO A 45 0.23 -9.54 -11.06
C PRO A 45 0.80 -8.40 -10.20
N VAL A 46 1.97 -8.64 -9.59
CA VAL A 46 2.62 -7.63 -8.72
C VAL A 46 2.93 -6.35 -9.50
N GLU A 47 3.25 -6.50 -10.78
CA GLU A 47 3.51 -5.42 -11.72
C GLU A 47 2.26 -4.56 -11.97
N ALA A 48 1.10 -5.20 -12.09
CA ALA A 48 -0.17 -4.49 -12.25
C ALA A 48 -0.54 -3.71 -10.98
N ILE A 49 -0.35 -4.31 -9.81
CA ILE A 49 -0.55 -3.63 -8.52
C ILE A 49 0.41 -2.44 -8.37
N ALA A 50 1.67 -2.59 -8.78
CA ALA A 50 2.64 -1.49 -8.73
C ALA A 50 2.16 -0.28 -9.56
N LEU A 51 1.68 -0.53 -10.78
CA LEU A 51 1.13 0.51 -11.65
C LEU A 51 -0.12 1.16 -11.02
N GLU A 52 -1.05 0.35 -10.52
CA GLU A 52 -2.30 0.83 -9.92
C GLU A 52 -2.05 1.74 -8.71
N VAL A 53 -1.10 1.37 -7.85
CA VAL A 53 -0.72 2.20 -6.68
C VAL A 53 0.26 3.33 -7.04
N GLY A 54 0.51 3.56 -8.34
CA GLY A 54 1.21 4.73 -8.86
C GLY A 54 2.73 4.61 -8.94
N TYR A 55 3.26 3.42 -9.16
CA TYR A 55 4.67 3.15 -9.46
C TYR A 55 4.84 2.55 -10.86
N GLU A 56 5.51 3.28 -11.74
CA GLU A 56 5.84 2.82 -13.10
C GLU A 56 6.94 1.75 -13.12
N ASP A 57 7.86 1.79 -12.14
CA ASP A 57 8.91 0.79 -11.96
C ASP A 57 8.51 -0.22 -10.88
N ALA A 58 8.06 -1.41 -11.32
CA ALA A 58 7.70 -2.52 -10.43
C ALA A 58 8.87 -3.03 -9.58
N ALA A 59 10.11 -2.93 -10.05
CA ALA A 59 11.28 -3.32 -9.29
C ALA A 59 11.57 -2.32 -8.16
N PHE A 60 11.40 -1.01 -8.42
CA PHE A 60 11.44 0.00 -7.37
C PHE A 60 10.36 -0.22 -6.32
N PHE A 61 9.11 -0.43 -6.76
CA PHE A 61 8.00 -0.75 -5.87
C PHE A 61 8.32 -1.97 -4.99
N GLY A 62 8.80 -3.07 -5.57
CA GLY A 62 9.16 -4.27 -4.83
C GLY A 62 10.22 -4.03 -3.75
N ARG A 63 11.25 -3.22 -4.05
CA ARG A 63 12.28 -2.83 -3.06
C ARG A 63 11.71 -1.94 -1.96
N LEU A 64 10.89 -0.96 -2.31
CA LEU A 64 10.23 -0.07 -1.34
C LEU A 64 9.28 -0.84 -0.43
N PHE A 65 8.44 -1.71 -1.00
CA PHE A 65 7.53 -2.57 -0.27
C PHE A 65 8.29 -3.46 0.71
N LYS A 66 9.34 -4.16 0.24
CA LYS A 66 10.16 -4.98 1.13
C LYS A 66 10.78 -4.17 2.27
N ARG A 67 11.25 -2.95 2.00
CA ARG A 67 11.81 -2.07 3.03
C ARG A 67 10.76 -1.65 4.08
N LYS A 68 9.53 -1.37 3.66
CA LYS A 68 8.45 -0.89 4.54
C LYS A 68 7.72 -2.03 5.27
N VAL A 69 7.63 -3.20 4.67
CA VAL A 69 6.82 -4.33 5.17
C VAL A 69 7.67 -5.49 5.70
N GLY A 70 8.95 -5.56 5.33
CA GLY A 70 9.87 -6.62 5.75
C GLY A 70 9.90 -7.86 4.85
N MET A 71 9.04 -7.93 3.83
CA MET A 71 8.98 -9.06 2.87
C MET A 71 8.57 -8.58 1.48
N THR A 72 8.84 -9.37 0.44
CA THR A 72 8.44 -9.00 -0.93
C THR A 72 6.92 -9.05 -1.10
N PRO A 73 6.35 -8.33 -2.09
CA PRO A 73 4.92 -8.44 -2.41
C PRO A 73 4.45 -9.88 -2.63
N ALA A 74 5.22 -10.69 -3.35
CA ALA A 74 4.89 -12.10 -3.59
C ALA A 74 4.89 -12.94 -2.30
N GLN A 75 5.86 -12.72 -1.41
CA GLN A 75 5.89 -13.36 -0.08
C GLN A 75 4.69 -12.93 0.77
N TYR A 76 4.34 -11.64 0.74
CA TYR A 76 3.20 -11.09 1.45
C TYR A 76 1.89 -11.74 0.96
N ARG A 77 1.63 -11.76 -0.35
CA ARG A 77 0.45 -12.43 -0.93
C ARG A 77 0.35 -13.89 -0.48
N LYS A 78 1.45 -14.65 -0.61
CA LYS A 78 1.47 -16.08 -0.24
C LYS A 78 1.06 -16.28 1.22
N ARG A 79 1.47 -15.37 2.12
CA ARG A 79 1.18 -15.44 3.55
C ARG A 79 -0.24 -15.01 3.89
N PHE A 80 -0.74 -13.92 3.30
CA PHE A 80 -1.96 -13.27 3.79
C PHE A 80 -3.21 -13.50 2.92
N ALA A 81 -3.07 -13.77 1.63
CA ALA A 81 -4.23 -14.05 0.77
C ALA A 81 -4.94 -15.36 1.16
N GLY A 82 -4.19 -16.38 1.58
CA GLY A 82 -4.76 -17.63 2.12
C GLY A 82 -5.58 -17.40 3.39
N LEU A 83 -4.99 -16.71 4.37
CA LEU A 83 -5.61 -16.37 5.64
C LEU A 83 -6.91 -15.59 5.46
N ARG A 84 -6.93 -14.61 4.54
CA ARG A 84 -8.13 -13.82 4.28
C ARG A 84 -9.26 -14.66 3.67
N ARG A 85 -8.94 -15.58 2.76
CA ARG A 85 -9.91 -16.51 2.18
C ARG A 85 -10.49 -17.45 3.25
N GLU A 86 -9.65 -17.96 4.15
CA GLU A 86 -10.08 -18.78 5.28
C GLU A 86 -11.01 -18.01 6.23
N LEU A 87 -10.64 -16.80 6.63
CA LEU A 87 -11.46 -15.96 7.50
C LEU A 87 -12.83 -15.64 6.88
N LYS A 88 -12.88 -15.31 5.58
CA LYS A 88 -14.14 -15.10 4.85
C LYS A 88 -15.03 -16.35 4.85
N ARG A 89 -14.45 -17.54 4.71
CA ARG A 89 -15.21 -18.81 4.77
C ARG A 89 -15.76 -19.07 6.17
N ALA A 90 -14.95 -18.89 7.20
CA ALA A 90 -15.37 -19.11 8.60
C ALA A 90 -16.54 -18.21 9.00
N ILE A 91 -16.43 -16.90 8.71
CA ILE A 91 -17.50 -15.92 9.02
C ILE A 91 -18.77 -16.19 8.19
N GLY A 92 -18.62 -16.64 6.94
CA GLY A 92 -19.75 -17.00 6.09
C GLY A 92 -20.49 -18.25 6.56
N ALA A 93 -19.77 -19.25 7.06
CA ALA A 93 -20.36 -20.49 7.58
C ALA A 93 -21.15 -20.28 8.87
N GLU A 94 -20.68 -19.38 9.75
CA GLU A 94 -21.32 -19.06 11.04
C GLU A 94 -22.65 -18.30 10.87
N ARG A 95 -22.83 -17.57 9.76
CA ARG A 95 -24.11 -16.88 9.44
C ARG A 95 -25.14 -17.76 8.74
N ALA A 96 -24.73 -18.94 8.26
CA ALA A 96 -25.58 -19.88 7.52
C ALA A 96 -26.11 -21.04 8.40
N SER A 97 -25.73 -21.06 9.69
CA SER A 97 -26.22 -21.98 10.72
C SER A 97 -27.20 -21.26 11.65
#